data_AF-A0A7L1YFS4-F1
#
_entry.id   AF-A0A7L1YFS4-F1
#
_cell.length_a   1.000
_cell.length_b   1.000
_cell.length_c   1.000
_cell.angle_alpha   90.00
_cell.angle_beta   90.00
_cell.angle_gamma   90.00
#
_symmetry.space_group_name_H-M   'P 1'
#
loop_
_entity.id
_entity.type
_entity.pdbx_description
1 polymer ?
#
loop_
_entity_poly.entity_id
_entity_poly.type
_entity_poly.pdbx_seq_one_letter_code
_entity_poly.pdbx_strand_id
1 'polypeptide(L)'
;QLHALAALGFRERREAAAALQRNGGDLWGALRDLQRPRLQPFLQRLWQPPGALDFDCPDQQALVRRILATLDVASWGRALLVASLGHELGLGRVEPSSEGLLGELVEAVKDCTDRAALRRRLRCECAVCGWGLPRAQMQWLPGCSCPLCPECFRLHFTVGVRERGVGALGCPSCSRPDLRDEAQRLWYWSTLEPQLRSCLDPDTFGLVTQKLTELELLRDPQFLWC
;
A
#
# COMPACT_ATOMS: atom_id res chain seq x y z
N GLN A 1 4.71 46.14 -28.96
CA GLN A 1 5.31 44.82 -28.65
C GLN A 1 5.36 44.53 -27.16
N LEU A 2 5.97 45.36 -26.30
CA LEU A 2 5.96 45.16 -24.84
C LEU A 2 4.55 45.03 -24.24
N HIS A 3 3.61 45.88 -24.68
CA HIS A 3 2.21 45.81 -24.24
C HIS A 3 1.54 44.48 -24.63
N ALA A 4 1.89 43.91 -25.78
CA ALA A 4 1.36 42.62 -26.23
C ALA A 4 1.88 41.46 -25.38
N LEU A 5 3.17 41.46 -25.03
CA LEU A 5 3.73 40.47 -24.10
C LEU A 5 3.10 40.57 -22.69
N ALA A 6 2.84 41.79 -22.22
CA ALA A 6 2.16 42.02 -20.95
C ALA A 6 0.72 41.46 -20.94
N ALA A 7 -0.02 41.65 -22.05
CA ALA A 7 -1.37 41.09 -22.23
C ALA A 7 -1.36 39.54 -22.23
N LEU A 8 -0.28 38.91 -22.69
CA LEU A 8 -0.08 37.45 -22.69
C LEU A 8 0.43 36.89 -21.35
N GLY A 9 0.49 37.71 -20.29
CA GLY A 9 0.88 37.27 -18.94
C GLY A 9 2.39 37.37 -18.62
N PHE A 10 3.17 38.05 -19.47
CA PHE A 10 4.57 38.42 -19.21
C PHE A 10 4.65 39.88 -18.75
N ARG A 11 4.26 40.12 -17.49
CA ARG A 11 4.14 41.47 -16.92
C ARG A 11 5.47 42.10 -16.49
N GLU A 12 6.51 41.29 -16.34
CA GLU A 12 7.86 41.75 -16.00
C GLU A 12 8.50 42.51 -17.18
N ARG A 13 8.48 43.86 -17.09
CA ARG A 13 8.89 44.73 -18.19
C ARG A 13 10.37 44.59 -18.53
N ARG A 14 11.23 44.31 -17.55
CA ARG A 14 12.68 44.13 -17.76
C ARG A 14 12.98 42.86 -18.54
N GLU A 15 12.36 41.74 -18.17
CA GLU A 15 12.53 40.46 -18.86
C GLU A 15 11.95 40.51 -20.28
N ALA A 16 10.76 41.09 -20.45
CA ALA A 16 10.11 41.23 -21.75
C ALA A 16 10.90 42.14 -22.71
N ALA A 17 11.49 43.23 -22.20
CA ALA A 17 12.34 44.11 -22.99
C ALA A 17 13.64 43.43 -23.39
N ALA A 18 14.29 42.71 -22.47
CA ALA A 18 15.51 41.96 -22.77
C ALA A 18 15.25 40.84 -23.80
N ALA A 19 14.11 40.15 -23.72
CA ALA A 19 13.71 39.13 -24.70
C ALA A 19 13.47 39.74 -26.09
N LEU A 20 12.79 40.89 -26.19
CA LEU A 20 12.62 41.61 -27.45
C LEU A 20 13.95 42.07 -28.04
N GLN A 21 14.87 42.58 -27.21
CA GLN A 21 16.20 42.98 -27.68
C GLN A 21 17.00 41.80 -28.24
N ARG A 22 17.01 40.65 -27.55
CA ARG A 22 17.68 39.42 -28.03
C ARG A 22 17.10 38.89 -29.35
N ASN A 23 15.82 39.13 -29.61
CA ASN A 23 15.13 38.68 -30.81
C ASN A 23 15.00 39.78 -31.89
N GLY A 24 15.78 40.86 -31.80
CA GLY A 24 15.75 41.94 -32.81
C GLY A 24 14.40 42.64 -32.95
N GLY A 25 13.58 42.63 -31.90
CA GLY A 25 12.21 43.14 -31.92
C GLY A 25 11.17 42.15 -32.46
N ASP A 26 11.52 40.90 -32.77
CA ASP A 26 10.52 39.89 -33.12
C ASP A 26 9.69 39.50 -31.88
N LEU A 27 8.37 39.76 -31.97
CA LEU A 27 7.42 39.44 -30.91
C LEU A 27 7.29 37.93 -30.69
N TRP A 28 7.29 37.12 -31.75
CA TRP A 28 7.09 35.68 -31.64
C TRP A 28 8.34 34.96 -31.13
N GLY A 29 9.53 35.38 -31.59
CA GLY A 29 10.81 35.00 -31.03
C GLY A 29 10.90 35.31 -29.54
N ALA A 30 10.61 36.55 -29.15
CA ALA A 30 10.62 36.96 -27.75
C ALA A 30 9.60 36.18 -26.89
N LEU A 31 8.40 35.90 -27.43
CA LEU A 31 7.38 35.10 -26.74
C LEU A 31 7.85 33.66 -26.49
N ARG A 32 8.43 32.97 -27.50
CA ARG A 32 8.98 31.62 -27.32
C ARG A 32 10.09 31.59 -26.28
N ASP A 33 10.98 32.58 -26.29
CA ASP A 33 12.07 32.67 -25.35
C ASP A 33 11.58 32.85 -23.91
N LEU A 34 10.54 33.64 -23.70
CA LEU A 34 9.90 33.81 -22.39
C LEU A 34 9.09 32.59 -21.95
N GLN A 35 8.47 31.87 -22.89
CA GLN A 35 7.70 30.65 -22.61
C GLN A 35 8.58 29.44 -22.29
N ARG A 36 9.74 29.29 -22.94
CA ARG A 36 10.65 28.15 -22.78
C ARG A 36 10.98 27.82 -21.31
N PRO A 37 11.46 28.77 -20.47
CA PRO A 37 11.74 28.48 -19.07
C PRO A 37 10.47 28.19 -18.25
N ARG A 38 9.32 28.78 -18.59
CA ARG A 38 8.03 28.47 -17.93
C ARG A 38 7.54 27.06 -18.23
N LEU A 39 7.80 26.57 -19.44
CA LEU A 39 7.42 25.21 -19.88
C LEU A 39 8.44 24.16 -19.45
N GLN A 40 9.66 24.56 -19.06
CA GLN A 40 10.73 23.64 -18.71
C GLN A 40 10.38 22.65 -17.59
N PRO A 41 9.70 23.04 -16.48
CA PRO A 41 9.26 22.07 -15.48
C PRO A 41 8.23 21.07 -16.00
N PHE A 42 7.38 21.48 -16.94
CA PHE A 42 6.41 20.59 -17.58
C PHE A 42 7.10 19.60 -18.52
N LEU A 43 8.04 20.08 -19.35
CA LEU A 43 8.84 19.24 -20.25
C LEU A 43 9.68 18.23 -19.47
N GLN A 44 10.32 18.67 -18.37
CA GLN A 44 11.08 17.77 -17.51
C GLN A 44 10.18 16.66 -16.95
N ARG A 45 8.98 16.99 -16.45
CA ARG A 45 8.02 16.00 -15.94
C ARG A 45 7.54 15.01 -17.00
N LEU A 46 7.38 15.45 -18.25
CA LEU A 46 6.92 14.59 -19.33
C LEU A 46 7.94 13.48 -19.69
N TRP A 47 9.23 13.73 -19.40
CA TRP A 47 10.34 12.81 -19.66
C TRP A 47 10.79 12.04 -18.42
N GLN A 48 10.23 12.35 -17.25
CA GLN A 48 10.42 11.50 -16.06
C GLN A 48 9.53 10.27 -16.19
N PRO A 49 10.00 9.09 -15.77
CA PRO A 49 9.12 7.93 -15.67
C PRO A 49 7.94 8.29 -14.75
N PRO A 50 6.72 7.83 -15.06
CA PRO A 50 5.58 8.05 -14.18
C PRO A 50 5.88 7.38 -12.84
N GLY A 51 6.04 8.17 -11.78
CA GLY A 51 6.31 7.63 -10.43
C GLY A 51 5.08 6.93 -9.83
N ALA A 52 5.14 6.62 -8.53
CA ALA A 52 4.01 6.06 -7.79
C ALA A 52 2.68 6.81 -7.97
N LEU A 53 1.62 6.05 -8.19
CA LEU A 53 0.24 6.49 -8.08
C LEU A 53 -0.05 6.84 -6.63
N ASP A 54 -0.71 7.98 -6.42
CA ASP A 54 -1.08 8.46 -5.09
C ASP A 54 -2.60 8.47 -5.00
N PHE A 55 -3.16 7.45 -4.33
CA PHE A 55 -4.60 7.27 -4.16
C PHE A 55 -5.22 8.23 -3.14
N ASP A 56 -4.39 8.95 -2.38
CA ASP A 56 -4.83 9.97 -1.42
C ASP A 56 -4.66 11.40 -1.98
N CYS A 57 -4.24 11.51 -3.25
CA CYS A 57 -4.05 12.80 -3.91
C CYS A 57 -5.39 13.58 -4.00
N PRO A 58 -5.42 14.85 -3.57
CA PRO A 58 -6.62 15.67 -3.61
C PRO A 58 -7.08 15.98 -5.06
N ASP A 59 -6.16 15.98 -6.03
CA ASP A 59 -6.50 16.12 -7.45
C ASP A 59 -6.82 14.75 -8.06
N GLN A 60 -8.08 14.34 -7.88
CA GLN A 60 -8.58 13.09 -8.43
C GLN A 60 -8.47 13.02 -9.96
N GLN A 61 -8.54 14.16 -10.67
CA GLN A 61 -8.39 14.16 -12.12
C GLN A 61 -6.95 13.89 -12.54
N ALA A 62 -5.96 14.43 -11.83
CA ALA A 62 -4.56 14.10 -12.06
C ALA A 62 -4.30 12.60 -11.82
N LEU A 63 -4.86 12.03 -10.75
CA LEU A 63 -4.73 10.59 -10.48
C LEU A 63 -5.34 9.75 -11.61
N VAL A 64 -6.55 10.06 -12.07
CA VAL A 64 -7.21 9.32 -13.16
C VAL A 64 -6.40 9.37 -14.45
N ARG A 65 -5.84 10.54 -14.81
CA ARG A 65 -4.96 10.67 -15.98
C ARG A 65 -3.71 9.79 -15.86
N ARG A 66 -3.13 9.70 -14.66
CA ARG A 66 -1.97 8.83 -14.39
C ARG A 66 -2.34 7.37 -14.49
N ILE A 67 -3.45 6.94 -13.89
CA ILE A 67 -3.97 5.57 -14.01
C ILE A 67 -4.13 5.18 -15.48
N LEU A 68 -4.73 6.03 -16.31
CA LEU A 68 -4.89 5.77 -17.75
C LEU A 68 -3.56 5.70 -18.51
N ALA A 69 -2.53 6.39 -18.02
CA ALA A 69 -1.21 6.40 -18.64
C ALA A 69 -0.33 5.20 -18.22
N THR A 70 -0.53 4.65 -17.02
CA THR A 70 0.35 3.63 -16.43
C THR A 70 -0.27 2.26 -16.28
N LEU A 71 -1.60 2.17 -16.18
CA LEU A 71 -2.34 0.93 -15.95
C LEU A 71 -3.20 0.60 -17.17
N ASP A 72 -3.41 -0.69 -17.40
CA ASP A 72 -4.25 -1.18 -18.48
C ASP A 72 -5.74 -1.01 -18.13
N VAL A 73 -6.27 0.19 -18.35
CA VAL A 73 -7.67 0.54 -18.05
C VAL A 73 -8.35 1.17 -19.27
N ALA A 74 -9.39 0.52 -19.77
CA ALA A 74 -9.99 0.84 -21.07
C ALA A 74 -10.79 2.17 -21.15
N SER A 75 -11.13 2.81 -20.03
CA SER A 75 -11.94 4.03 -20.05
C SER A 75 -11.76 4.91 -18.81
N TRP A 76 -12.09 6.20 -18.95
CA TRP A 76 -12.10 7.17 -17.86
C TRP A 76 -12.98 6.73 -16.68
N GLY A 77 -14.17 6.18 -16.95
CA GLY A 77 -15.07 5.71 -15.89
C GLY A 77 -14.48 4.56 -15.07
N ARG A 78 -13.78 3.63 -15.72
CA ARG A 78 -13.06 2.55 -15.03
C ARG A 78 -11.87 3.08 -14.24
N ALA A 79 -11.11 4.02 -14.80
CA ALA A 79 -9.98 4.64 -14.10
C ALA A 79 -10.45 5.44 -12.87
N LEU A 80 -11.60 6.12 -12.95
CA LEU A 80 -12.24 6.76 -11.80
C LEU A 80 -12.67 5.75 -10.73
N LEU A 81 -13.18 4.59 -11.15
CA LEU A 81 -13.56 3.51 -10.26
C LEU A 81 -12.34 2.92 -9.53
N VAL A 82 -11.24 2.68 -10.24
CA VAL A 82 -9.94 2.28 -9.65
C VAL A 82 -9.45 3.34 -8.66
N ALA A 83 -9.45 4.62 -9.02
CA ALA A 83 -9.01 5.70 -8.12
C ALA A 83 -9.82 5.72 -6.82
N SER A 84 -11.15 5.69 -6.95
CA SER A 84 -12.05 5.79 -5.79
C SER A 84 -12.06 4.54 -4.91
N LEU A 85 -11.99 3.34 -5.48
CA LEU A 85 -11.86 2.11 -4.70
C LEU A 85 -10.47 1.98 -4.08
N GLY A 86 -9.42 2.41 -4.78
CA GLY A 86 -8.06 2.40 -4.25
C GLY A 86 -7.91 3.27 -3.00
N HIS A 87 -8.53 4.45 -2.98
CA HIS A 87 -8.63 5.28 -1.78
C HIS A 87 -9.42 4.59 -0.66
N GLU A 88 -10.59 4.00 -0.96
CA GLU A 88 -11.38 3.27 0.03
C GLU A 88 -10.68 2.03 0.63
N LEU A 89 -9.77 1.41 -0.13
CA LEU A 89 -8.98 0.26 0.29
C LEU A 89 -7.65 0.67 0.95
N GLY A 90 -7.37 1.98 1.05
CA GLY A 90 -6.17 2.51 1.68
C GLY A 90 -4.88 2.14 0.96
N LEU A 91 -4.90 2.09 -0.38
CA LEU A 91 -3.68 1.82 -1.17
C LEU A 91 -2.58 2.85 -0.91
N GLY A 92 -2.94 4.10 -0.62
CA GLY A 92 -1.99 5.19 -0.42
C GLY A 92 -1.12 5.40 -1.66
N ARG A 93 0.21 5.42 -1.47
CA ARG A 93 1.16 5.64 -2.55
C ARG A 93 1.77 4.33 -3.03
N VAL A 94 1.50 3.95 -4.27
CA VAL A 94 1.86 2.64 -4.84
C VAL A 94 2.52 2.80 -6.20
N GLU A 95 3.63 2.12 -6.42
CA GLU A 95 4.24 2.03 -7.75
C GLU A 95 3.33 1.26 -8.71
N PRO A 96 3.17 1.71 -9.96
CA PRO A 96 2.30 1.04 -10.92
C PRO A 96 2.85 -0.36 -11.24
N SER A 97 2.20 -1.40 -10.72
CA SER A 97 2.52 -2.80 -10.97
C SER A 97 1.25 -3.62 -11.20
N SER A 98 1.40 -4.76 -11.89
CA SER A 98 0.35 -5.76 -12.05
C SER A 98 0.20 -6.69 -10.84
N GLU A 99 1.05 -6.53 -9.83
CA GLU A 99 1.12 -7.42 -8.68
C GLU A 99 0.42 -6.81 -7.45
N GLY A 100 -0.02 -7.68 -6.54
CA GLY A 100 -0.69 -7.28 -5.32
C GLY A 100 -2.06 -6.65 -5.54
N LEU A 101 -2.49 -5.85 -4.55
CA LEU A 101 -3.85 -5.33 -4.49
C LEU A 101 -4.20 -4.38 -5.65
N LEU A 102 -3.23 -3.62 -6.16
CA LEU A 102 -3.45 -2.73 -7.31
C LEU A 102 -3.80 -3.54 -8.56
N GLY A 103 -3.05 -4.62 -8.83
CA GLY A 103 -3.34 -5.55 -9.92
C GLY A 103 -4.71 -6.21 -9.76
N GLU A 104 -5.01 -6.74 -8.58
CA GLU A 104 -6.31 -7.36 -8.29
C GLU A 104 -7.48 -6.38 -8.50
N LEU A 105 -7.32 -5.12 -8.09
CA LEU A 105 -8.31 -4.07 -8.28
C LEU A 105 -8.51 -3.75 -9.78
N VAL A 106 -7.42 -3.59 -10.54
CA VAL A 106 -7.49 -3.30 -11.98
C VAL A 106 -8.19 -4.43 -12.72
N GLU A 107 -7.82 -5.68 -12.47
CA GLU A 107 -8.47 -6.84 -13.09
C GLU A 107 -9.94 -6.95 -12.67
N ALA A 108 -10.27 -6.71 -11.39
CA ALA A 108 -11.66 -6.71 -10.95
C ALA A 108 -12.51 -5.66 -11.66
N VAL A 109 -11.96 -4.45 -11.85
CA VAL A 109 -12.63 -3.37 -12.59
C VAL A 109 -12.74 -3.66 -14.09
N LYS A 110 -11.85 -4.50 -14.65
CA LYS A 110 -11.98 -4.95 -16.04
C LYS A 110 -13.21 -5.83 -16.24
N ASP A 111 -13.46 -6.74 -15.30
CA ASP A 111 -14.57 -7.69 -15.34
C ASP A 111 -15.91 -7.08 -14.94
N CYS A 112 -15.88 -6.16 -13.96
CA CYS A 112 -17.07 -5.65 -13.29
C CYS A 112 -16.96 -4.16 -13.05
N THR A 113 -18.07 -3.43 -13.21
CA THR A 113 -18.14 -1.98 -12.93
C THR A 113 -19.05 -1.64 -11.76
N ASP A 114 -19.71 -2.64 -11.16
CA ASP A 114 -20.53 -2.46 -9.97
C ASP A 114 -19.64 -2.32 -8.72
N ARG A 115 -19.62 -1.11 -8.16
CA ARG A 115 -18.87 -0.76 -6.96
C ARG A 115 -19.20 -1.68 -5.78
N ALA A 116 -20.46 -2.05 -5.58
CA ALA A 116 -20.87 -2.89 -4.45
C ALA A 116 -20.41 -4.35 -4.63
N ALA A 117 -20.47 -4.87 -5.85
CA ALA A 117 -19.92 -6.17 -6.18
C ALA A 117 -18.39 -6.20 -6.01
N LEU A 118 -17.69 -5.18 -6.51
CA LEU A 118 -16.25 -5.03 -6.36
C LEU A 118 -15.82 -4.95 -4.89
N ARG A 119 -16.54 -4.18 -4.06
CA ARG A 119 -16.25 -4.10 -2.61
C ARG A 119 -16.39 -5.45 -1.93
N ARG A 120 -17.41 -6.25 -2.27
CA ARG A 120 -17.58 -7.59 -1.72
C ARG A 120 -16.50 -8.56 -2.18
N ARG A 121 -16.06 -8.44 -3.45
CA ARG A 121 -15.00 -9.29 -4.02
C ARG A 121 -13.63 -8.98 -3.42
N LEU A 122 -13.32 -7.69 -3.23
CA LEU A 122 -11.99 -7.23 -2.83
C LEU A 122 -11.80 -7.19 -1.31
N ARG A 123 -12.88 -7.21 -0.52
CA ARG A 123 -12.81 -7.20 0.94
C ARG A 123 -12.92 -8.60 1.52
N CYS A 124 -12.07 -8.91 2.49
CA CYS A 124 -12.24 -9.99 3.44
C CYS A 124 -12.61 -9.36 4.78
N GLU A 125 -13.50 -9.98 5.55
CA GLU A 125 -13.87 -9.49 6.89
C GLU A 125 -13.08 -10.23 7.96
N CYS A 126 -12.52 -9.50 8.92
CA CYS A 126 -11.81 -10.11 10.04
C CYS A 126 -12.75 -11.01 10.86
N ALA A 127 -12.35 -12.25 11.10
CA ALA A 127 -13.14 -13.24 11.84
C ALA A 127 -13.30 -12.94 13.34
N VAL A 128 -12.62 -11.90 13.85
CA VAL A 128 -12.67 -11.46 15.26
C VAL A 128 -13.45 -10.16 15.41
N CYS A 129 -13.09 -9.12 14.66
CA CYS A 129 -13.70 -7.78 14.81
C CYS A 129 -14.66 -7.39 13.68
N GLY A 130 -14.79 -8.20 12.62
CA GLY A 130 -15.63 -7.90 11.46
C GLY A 130 -15.10 -6.79 10.53
N TRP A 131 -13.94 -6.19 10.83
CA TRP A 131 -13.38 -5.15 9.98
C TRP A 131 -12.99 -5.69 8.60
N GLY A 132 -13.55 -5.10 7.55
CA GLY A 132 -13.27 -5.44 6.16
C GLY A 132 -11.98 -4.80 5.64
N LEU A 133 -10.99 -5.62 5.30
CA LEU A 133 -9.74 -5.21 4.65
C LEU A 133 -9.53 -6.01 3.36
N PRO A 134 -8.72 -5.49 2.42
CA PRO A 134 -8.26 -6.28 1.28
C PRO A 134 -7.66 -7.61 1.71
N ARG A 135 -7.88 -8.67 0.92
CA ARG A 135 -7.32 -10.00 1.21
C ARG A 135 -5.82 -9.89 1.48
N ALA A 136 -5.04 -9.27 0.59
CA ALA A 136 -3.60 -9.12 0.72
C ALA A 136 -3.10 -8.42 2.01
N GLN A 137 -3.97 -7.71 2.74
CA GLN A 137 -3.64 -7.06 4.02
C GLN A 137 -4.05 -7.88 5.25
N MET A 138 -4.83 -8.96 5.06
CA MET A 138 -5.19 -9.87 6.14
C MET A 138 -4.02 -10.76 6.53
N GLN A 139 -4.10 -11.32 7.73
CA GLN A 139 -3.18 -12.31 8.29
C GLN A 139 -3.90 -13.65 8.40
N TRP A 140 -3.17 -14.74 8.18
CA TRP A 140 -3.70 -16.10 8.30
C TRP A 140 -2.75 -16.97 9.09
N LEU A 141 -3.32 -17.72 10.03
CA LEU A 141 -2.55 -18.64 10.83
C LEU A 141 -2.37 -19.98 10.11
N PRO A 142 -1.18 -20.61 10.21
CA PRO A 142 -0.95 -21.94 9.67
C PRO A 142 -2.00 -22.93 10.21
N GLY A 143 -2.62 -23.71 9.34
CA GLY A 143 -3.63 -24.71 9.72
C GLY A 143 -5.08 -24.21 9.78
N CYS A 144 -5.37 -22.95 9.42
CA CYS A 144 -6.73 -22.47 9.22
C CYS A 144 -6.83 -21.43 8.08
N SER A 145 -8.06 -21.14 7.63
CA SER A 145 -8.35 -20.14 6.60
C SER A 145 -9.05 -18.90 7.14
N CYS A 146 -9.12 -18.74 8.48
CA CYS A 146 -9.76 -17.60 9.14
C CYS A 146 -8.95 -16.31 8.87
N PRO A 147 -9.53 -15.30 8.22
CA PRO A 147 -8.88 -14.01 8.03
C PRO A 147 -8.82 -13.22 9.34
N LEU A 148 -7.66 -12.68 9.68
CA LEU A 148 -7.46 -11.80 10.83
C LEU A 148 -6.94 -10.45 10.34
N CYS A 149 -7.50 -9.34 10.81
CA CYS A 149 -6.90 -8.04 10.55
C CYS A 149 -5.54 -7.94 11.28
N PRO A 150 -4.59 -7.10 10.80
CA PRO A 150 -3.27 -6.96 11.41
C PRO A 150 -3.31 -6.61 12.90
N GLU A 151 -4.31 -5.84 13.32
CA GLU A 151 -4.48 -5.45 14.72
C GLU A 151 -4.94 -6.61 15.61
N CYS A 152 -5.98 -7.36 15.21
CA CYS A 152 -6.43 -8.54 15.97
C CYS A 152 -5.35 -9.61 16.01
N PHE A 153 -4.61 -9.80 14.92
CA PHE A 153 -3.47 -10.71 14.87
C PHE A 153 -2.39 -10.32 15.88
N ARG A 154 -1.92 -9.07 15.83
CA ARG A 154 -0.91 -8.56 16.77
C ARG A 154 -1.38 -8.68 18.22
N LEU A 155 -2.59 -8.19 18.52
CA LEU A 155 -3.14 -8.21 19.87
C LEU A 155 -3.28 -9.64 20.42
N HIS A 156 -3.71 -10.60 19.60
CA HIS A 156 -3.84 -11.99 20.01
C HIS A 156 -2.52 -12.56 20.55
N PHE A 157 -1.40 -12.29 19.87
CA PHE A 157 -0.09 -12.77 20.31
C PHE A 157 0.52 -11.91 21.40
N THR A 158 0.39 -10.58 21.38
CA THR A 158 0.91 -9.72 22.44
C THR A 158 0.29 -10.05 23.80
N VAL A 159 -1.04 -10.24 23.84
CA VAL A 159 -1.74 -10.63 25.07
C VAL A 159 -1.52 -12.12 25.36
N GLY A 160 -1.68 -12.95 24.34
CA GLY A 160 -1.62 -14.40 24.49
C GLY A 160 -0.28 -14.90 25.02
N VAL A 161 0.84 -14.34 24.58
CA VAL A 161 2.18 -14.77 25.03
C VAL A 161 2.42 -14.41 26.50
N ARG A 162 1.87 -13.28 26.96
CA ARG A 162 2.00 -12.81 28.35
C ARG A 162 1.12 -13.61 29.30
N GLU A 163 -0.12 -13.88 28.91
CA GLU A 163 -1.14 -14.46 29.78
C GLU A 163 -1.29 -15.97 29.63
N ARG A 164 -0.87 -16.55 28.50
CA ARG A 164 -1.06 -17.97 28.16
C ARG A 164 0.27 -18.62 27.75
N GLY A 165 0.30 -19.95 27.79
CA GLY A 165 1.41 -20.73 27.25
C GLY A 165 1.34 -20.82 25.72
N VAL A 166 2.49 -21.01 25.06
CA VAL A 166 2.55 -21.14 23.59
C VAL A 166 1.80 -22.38 23.04
N GLY A 167 1.45 -23.34 23.89
CA GLY A 167 0.55 -24.45 23.53
C GLY A 167 -0.94 -24.08 23.46
N ALA A 168 -1.32 -22.86 23.86
CA ALA A 168 -2.71 -22.38 23.83
C ALA A 168 -2.94 -21.24 22.81
N LEU A 169 -1.93 -20.93 21.99
CA LEU A 169 -1.97 -19.85 21.01
C LEU A 169 -2.36 -20.35 19.62
N GLY A 170 -3.50 -21.03 19.55
CA GLY A 170 -4.17 -21.32 18.28
C GLY A 170 -5.02 -20.14 17.79
N CYS A 171 -5.68 -20.29 16.64
CA CYS A 171 -6.49 -19.22 16.05
C CYS A 171 -7.55 -18.67 17.01
N PRO A 172 -7.65 -17.34 17.21
CA PRO A 172 -8.65 -16.74 18.09
C PRO A 172 -10.10 -16.96 17.64
N SER A 173 -10.32 -17.29 16.36
CA SER A 173 -11.67 -17.52 15.81
C SER A 173 -12.10 -18.99 15.89
N CYS A 174 -11.23 -19.91 15.47
CA CYS A 174 -11.59 -21.33 15.35
C CYS A 174 -10.81 -22.28 16.28
N SER A 175 -9.89 -21.75 17.09
CA SER A 175 -9.00 -22.50 18.00
C SER A 175 -8.12 -23.56 17.33
N ARG A 176 -7.89 -23.47 16.01
CA ARG A 176 -6.99 -24.36 15.25
C ARG A 176 -5.65 -23.67 14.98
N PRO A 177 -4.54 -24.42 14.85
CA PRO A 177 -4.42 -25.87 15.01
C PRO A 177 -4.42 -26.29 16.48
N ASP A 178 -4.65 -27.58 16.76
CA ASP A 178 -4.53 -28.12 18.11
C ASP A 178 -3.05 -28.32 18.45
N LEU A 179 -2.51 -27.48 19.33
CA LEU A 179 -1.08 -27.47 19.66
C LEU A 179 -0.69 -28.49 20.75
N ARG A 180 -1.58 -29.46 21.04
CA ARG A 180 -1.27 -30.61 21.90
C ARG A 180 -0.30 -31.58 21.23
N ASP A 181 -0.44 -31.77 19.92
CA ASP A 181 0.48 -32.61 19.16
C ASP A 181 1.81 -31.89 18.91
N GLU A 182 2.91 -32.60 19.15
CA GLU A 182 4.24 -32.02 19.14
C GLU A 182 4.70 -31.66 17.72
N ALA A 183 4.48 -32.57 16.77
CA ALA A 183 4.87 -32.35 15.37
C ALA A 183 4.07 -31.20 14.76
N GLN A 184 2.76 -31.14 15.02
CA GLN A 184 1.89 -30.04 14.59
C GLN A 184 2.31 -28.71 15.22
N ARG A 185 2.67 -28.70 16.51
CA ARG A 185 3.14 -27.50 17.20
C ARG A 185 4.46 -26.99 16.60
N LEU A 186 5.42 -27.87 16.35
CA LEU A 186 6.70 -27.49 15.75
C LEU A 186 6.51 -26.91 14.35
N TRP A 187 5.67 -27.54 13.52
CA TRP A 187 5.34 -27.04 12.19
C TRP A 187 4.63 -25.69 12.21
N TYR A 188 3.69 -25.51 13.14
CA TYR A 188 2.95 -24.26 13.31
C TYR A 188 3.90 -23.11 13.65
N TRP A 189 4.75 -23.29 14.66
CA TRP A 189 5.65 -22.23 15.12
C TRP A 189 6.76 -21.92 14.10
N SER A 190 7.33 -22.93 13.42
CA SER A 190 8.35 -22.69 12.39
C SER A 190 7.81 -21.88 11.20
N THR A 191 6.53 -22.05 10.87
CA THR A 191 5.86 -21.29 9.80
C THR A 191 5.43 -19.89 10.28
N LEU A 192 5.01 -19.77 11.54
CA LEU A 192 4.44 -18.55 12.10
C LEU A 192 5.51 -17.54 12.56
N GLU A 193 6.65 -18.00 13.08
CA GLU A 193 7.70 -17.17 13.65
C GLU A 193 8.18 -16.04 12.71
N PRO A 194 8.44 -16.28 11.40
CA PRO A 194 8.83 -15.21 10.49
C PRO A 194 7.76 -14.10 10.36
N GLN A 195 6.48 -14.45 10.45
CA GLN A 195 5.37 -13.49 10.41
C GLN A 195 5.26 -12.70 11.72
N LEU A 196 5.51 -13.34 12.86
CA LEU A 196 5.50 -12.66 14.16
C LEU A 196 6.63 -11.65 14.28
N ARG A 197 7.81 -11.95 13.72
CA ARG A 197 8.96 -11.06 13.72
C ARG A 197 8.69 -9.72 13.02
N SER A 198 7.84 -9.69 12.00
CA SER A 198 7.48 -8.46 11.28
C SER A 198 6.34 -7.70 11.94
N CYS A 199 5.55 -8.35 12.80
CA CYS A 199 4.29 -7.80 13.33
C CYS A 199 4.35 -7.44 14.83
N LEU A 200 5.23 -8.07 15.61
CA LEU A 200 5.39 -7.84 17.04
C LEU A 200 6.59 -6.94 17.35
N ASP A 201 6.52 -6.24 18.48
CA ASP A 201 7.67 -5.53 19.04
C ASP A 201 8.78 -6.52 19.48
N PRO A 202 10.06 -6.07 19.49
CA PRO A 202 11.19 -6.95 19.81
C PRO A 202 11.09 -7.63 21.17
N ASP A 203 10.57 -6.93 22.18
CA ASP A 203 10.44 -7.46 23.54
C ASP A 203 9.40 -8.60 23.59
N THR A 204 8.23 -8.37 22.99
CA THR A 204 7.17 -9.38 22.91
C THR A 204 7.59 -10.57 22.03
N PHE A 205 8.32 -10.33 20.94
CA PHE A 205 8.89 -11.41 20.13
C PHE A 205 9.93 -12.22 20.92
N GLY A 206 10.79 -11.56 21.69
CA GLY A 206 11.76 -12.22 22.57
C GLY A 206 11.09 -13.15 23.59
N LEU A 207 9.94 -12.77 24.14
CA LEU A 207 9.15 -13.64 25.03
C LEU A 207 8.59 -14.88 24.32
N VAL A 208 8.23 -14.78 23.03
CA VAL A 208 7.81 -15.95 22.24
C VAL A 208 8.97 -16.92 22.11
N THR A 209 10.14 -16.44 21.67
CA THR A 209 11.34 -17.26 21.50
C THR A 209 11.75 -17.90 22.83
N GLN A 210 11.80 -17.12 23.92
CA GLN A 210 12.12 -17.63 25.25
C GLN A 210 11.17 -18.76 25.67
N LYS A 211 9.85 -18.58 25.52
CA LYS A 211 8.87 -19.62 25.90
C LYS A 211 8.96 -20.87 25.03
N LEU A 212 9.28 -20.73 23.75
CA LEU A 212 9.51 -21.88 22.88
C LEU A 212 10.78 -22.64 23.31
N THR A 213 11.87 -21.93 23.58
CA THR A 213 13.11 -22.53 24.11
C THR A 213 12.89 -23.17 25.47
N GLU A 214 12.19 -22.54 26.41
CA GLU A 214 11.84 -23.12 27.71
C GLU A 214 11.03 -24.41 27.55
N LEU A 215 10.08 -24.46 26.61
CA LEU A 215 9.36 -25.69 26.30
C LEU A 215 10.27 -26.78 25.70
N GLU A 216 11.31 -26.43 24.96
CA GLU A 216 12.30 -27.38 24.47
C GLU A 216 13.21 -27.86 25.60
N LEU A 217 13.63 -26.98 26.51
CA LEU A 217 14.51 -27.28 27.64
C LEU A 217 13.82 -28.12 28.73
N LEU A 218 12.53 -27.85 29.04
CA LEU A 218 11.74 -28.68 29.95
C LEU A 218 11.53 -30.12 29.45
N ARG A 219 11.84 -30.39 28.18
CA ARG A 219 11.80 -31.73 27.60
C ARG A 219 13.12 -32.47 27.70
N ASP A 220 14.22 -31.77 27.97
CA ASP A 220 15.52 -32.41 28.15
C ASP A 220 15.60 -33.00 29.57
N PRO A 221 15.64 -34.34 29.72
CA PRO A 221 15.68 -34.99 31.03
C PRO A 221 16.95 -34.68 31.83
N GLN A 222 17.97 -34.08 31.21
CA GLN A 222 19.20 -33.65 31.86
C GLN A 222 19.18 -32.16 32.26
N PHE A 223 18.14 -31.41 31.91
CA PHE A 223 18.07 -29.99 32.16
C PHE A 223 17.65 -29.68 33.60
N LEU A 224 18.50 -28.93 34.30
CA LEU A 224 18.27 -28.44 35.66
C LEU A 224 18.30 -26.91 35.61
N TRP A 225 17.28 -26.27 36.21
CA TRP A 225 17.31 -24.82 36.41
C TRP A 225 18.37 -24.46 37.46
N CYS A 226 19.22 -23.49 37.14
CA CYS A 226 20.20 -22.89 38.06
C CYS A 226 19.51 -22.20 39.24
#